data_AF-A0A5C7AYA2-F1
#
_entry.id   AF-A0A5C7AYA2-F1
#
_cell.length_a   1.000
_cell.length_b   1.000
_cell.length_c   1.000
_cell.angle_alpha   90.00
_cell.angle_beta   90.00
_cell.angle_gamma   90.00
#
_symmetry.space_group_name_H-M   'P 1'
#
loop_
_entity.id
_entity.type
_entity.pdbx_description
1 polymer ?
#
loop_
_entity_poly.entity_id
_entity_poly.type
_entity_poly.pdbx_seq_one_letter_code
_entity_poly.pdbx_strand_id
1 'polypeptide(L)'
;MELELTEKECLSIDNALKKYLDLFHEEIIYQNRFPFLLKESGINENRINFILTELAILNLVSFKNNRGDKTLSHNFNRNEIHSFLKNGGMTNKWLEIESKRTDLKLSKETLKEFPRTKWFARIGAFIGIVLALKELIEWKMKLP
;
A
#
# COMPACT_ATOMS: atom_id res chain seq x y z
N MET A 1 -10.23 15.73 -5.61
CA MET A 1 -8.78 15.52 -5.80
C MET A 1 -8.52 14.08 -5.41
N GLU A 2 -7.95 13.25 -6.28
CA GLU A 2 -7.54 11.90 -5.88
C GLU A 2 -6.58 12.02 -4.70
N LEU A 3 -6.92 11.39 -3.58
CA LEU A 3 -6.16 11.48 -2.32
C LEU A 3 -4.95 10.54 -2.31
N GLU A 4 -4.59 9.96 -3.45
CA GLU A 4 -3.63 8.86 -3.54
C GLU A 4 -2.69 9.06 -4.72
N LEU A 5 -1.50 8.50 -4.60
CA LEU A 5 -0.50 8.49 -5.67
C LEU A 5 -0.80 7.36 -6.65
N THR A 6 -0.75 7.67 -7.93
CA THR A 6 -0.81 6.67 -9.01
C THR A 6 0.54 5.99 -9.19
N GLU A 7 0.55 4.78 -9.77
CA GLU A 7 1.78 4.05 -10.10
C GLU A 7 2.77 4.91 -10.93
N LYS A 8 2.23 5.64 -11.92
CA LYS A 8 3.02 6.54 -12.77
C LYS A 8 3.67 7.66 -11.96
N GLU A 9 2.95 8.25 -11.01
CA GLU A 9 3.51 9.28 -10.14
C GLU A 9 4.57 8.71 -9.20
N CYS A 10 4.37 7.51 -8.65
CA CYS A 10 5.38 6.82 -7.84
C CYS A 10 6.68 6.62 -8.63
N LEU A 11 6.58 6.13 -9.87
CA LEU A 11 7.73 5.99 -10.77
C LEU A 11 8.41 7.32 -11.07
N SER A 12 7.63 8.36 -11.35
CA SER A 12 8.15 9.71 -11.59
C SER A 12 8.86 10.28 -10.36
N ILE A 13 8.34 10.03 -9.15
CA ILE A 13 8.96 10.43 -7.88
C ILE A 13 10.30 9.72 -7.70
N ASP A 14 10.35 8.40 -7.88
CA ASP A 14 11.59 7.62 -7.70
C ASP A 14 12.66 8.06 -8.70
N ASN A 15 12.29 8.29 -9.96
CA ASN A 15 13.19 8.82 -10.98
C ASN A 15 13.66 10.24 -10.65
N ALA A 16 12.76 11.12 -10.17
CA ALA A 16 13.12 12.47 -9.77
C ALA A 16 14.08 12.46 -8.57
N LEU A 17 13.84 11.61 -7.57
CA LEU A 17 14.72 11.45 -6.39
C LEU A 17 16.10 10.93 -6.80
N LYS A 18 16.16 9.97 -7.73
CA LYS A 18 17.43 9.47 -8.25
C LYS A 18 18.19 10.54 -9.02
N LYS A 19 17.54 11.20 -9.99
CA LYS A 19 18.13 12.31 -10.76
C LYS A 19 18.60 13.44 -9.85
N TYR A 20 17.87 13.68 -8.77
CA TYR A 20 18.24 14.65 -7.76
C TYR A 20 19.51 14.28 -7.00
N LEU A 21 19.63 13.02 -6.53
CA LEU A 21 20.83 12.51 -5.88
C LEU A 21 22.07 12.53 -6.78
N ASP A 22 21.86 12.33 -8.08
CA ASP A 22 22.91 12.33 -9.10
C ASP A 22 23.40 13.75 -9.40
N LEU A 23 22.48 14.72 -9.49
CA LEU A 23 22.78 16.11 -9.85
C LEU A 23 23.25 16.97 -8.67
N PHE A 24 22.80 16.65 -7.46
CA PHE A 24 23.03 17.49 -6.28
C PHE A 24 23.70 16.67 -5.18
N HIS A 25 24.97 16.99 -4.95
CA HIS A 25 25.78 16.36 -3.91
C HIS A 25 25.74 17.10 -2.56
N GLU A 26 25.15 18.30 -2.53
CA GLU A 26 24.97 19.11 -1.32
C GLU A 26 23.82 18.56 -0.46
N GLU A 27 23.99 18.57 0.87
CA GLU A 27 22.95 18.14 1.81
C GLU A 27 21.76 19.12 1.87
N ILE A 28 21.99 20.39 1.53
CA ILE A 28 20.99 21.45 1.56
C ILE A 28 20.61 21.80 0.13
N ILE A 29 19.33 21.73 -0.21
CA ILE A 29 18.87 22.05 -1.55
C ILE A 29 17.83 23.17 -1.56
N TYR A 30 17.91 23.95 -2.63
CA TYR A 30 17.01 25.05 -2.94
C TYR A 30 15.60 24.57 -3.31
N GLN A 31 14.63 25.30 -2.76
CA GLN A 31 13.17 25.14 -2.84
C GLN A 31 12.57 24.78 -4.21
N ASN A 32 13.24 25.10 -5.32
CA ASN A 32 12.63 24.95 -6.64
C ASN A 32 13.19 23.78 -7.45
N ARG A 33 14.24 23.08 -6.99
CA ARG A 33 14.94 22.09 -7.81
C ARG A 33 14.18 20.76 -7.93
N PHE A 34 13.73 20.20 -6.82
CA PHE A 34 12.95 18.96 -6.87
C PHE A 34 11.55 19.13 -7.48
N PRO A 35 10.77 20.19 -7.14
CA PRO A 35 9.53 20.50 -7.85
C PRO A 35 9.72 20.64 -9.36
N PHE A 36 10.84 21.23 -9.79
CA PHE A 36 11.18 21.32 -11.20
C PHE A 36 11.37 19.95 -11.85
N LEU A 37 12.10 19.02 -11.20
CA LEU A 37 12.27 17.65 -11.70
C LEU A 37 10.93 16.89 -11.82
N LEU A 38 10.04 17.08 -10.85
CA LEU A 38 8.69 16.50 -10.92
C LEU A 38 7.88 17.11 -12.07
N LYS A 39 7.99 18.42 -12.29
CA LYS A 39 7.32 19.10 -13.41
C LYS A 39 7.85 18.61 -14.77
N GLU A 40 9.16 18.40 -14.91
CA GLU A 40 9.76 17.79 -16.11
C GLU A 40 9.22 16.39 -16.37
N SER A 41 8.91 15.61 -15.33
CA SER A 41 8.30 14.28 -15.46
C SER A 41 6.81 14.30 -15.80
N GLY A 42 6.23 15.49 -16.01
CA GLY A 42 4.83 15.69 -16.43
C GLY A 42 3.83 15.80 -15.28
N ILE A 43 4.29 16.01 -14.04
CA ILE A 43 3.40 16.16 -12.88
C ILE A 43 2.89 17.61 -12.78
N ASN A 44 1.58 17.75 -12.58
CA ASN A 44 0.93 19.05 -12.38
C ASN A 44 1.35 19.69 -11.04
N GLU A 45 1.46 21.01 -11.00
CA GLU A 45 1.85 21.80 -9.83
C GLU A 45 0.99 21.53 -8.59
N ASN A 46 -0.33 21.37 -8.76
CA ASN A 46 -1.23 20.98 -7.67
C ASN A 46 -0.90 19.60 -7.09
N ARG A 47 -0.42 18.68 -7.94
CA ARG A 47 0.01 17.33 -7.52
C ARG A 47 1.41 17.36 -6.90
N ILE A 48 2.29 18.23 -7.36
CA ILE A 48 3.63 18.41 -6.78
C ILE A 48 3.54 18.77 -5.29
N ASN A 49 2.66 19.71 -4.92
CA ASN A 49 2.47 20.06 -3.50
C ASN A 49 2.00 18.88 -2.64
N PHE A 50 1.10 18.05 -3.19
CA PHE A 50 0.65 16.83 -2.53
C PHE A 50 1.81 15.84 -2.34
N ILE A 51 2.59 15.59 -3.40
CA ILE A 51 3.76 14.69 -3.37
C ILE A 51 4.78 15.14 -2.33
N LEU A 52 5.09 16.43 -2.29
CA LEU A 52 6.02 16.99 -1.31
C LEU A 52 5.54 16.78 0.12
N THR A 53 4.24 16.86 0.35
CA THR A 53 3.63 16.56 1.64
C THR A 53 3.79 15.08 2.01
N GLU A 54 3.53 14.18 1.08
CA GLU A 54 3.73 12.74 1.26
C GLU A 54 5.19 12.39 1.55
N LEU A 55 6.13 12.98 0.81
CA LEU A 55 7.57 12.78 1.03
C LEU A 55 8.04 13.33 2.38
N ALA A 56 7.44 14.41 2.85
CA ALA A 56 7.75 14.95 4.16
C ALA A 56 7.19 14.11 5.31
N ILE A 57 6.02 13.47 5.15
CA ILE A 57 5.52 12.45 6.09
C ILE A 57 6.51 11.28 6.18
N LEU A 58 7.20 10.97 5.09
CA LEU A 58 8.25 9.95 5.03
C LEU A 58 9.61 10.43 5.55
N ASN A 59 9.71 11.65 6.09
CA ASN A 59 10.94 12.33 6.51
C ASN A 59 11.99 12.57 5.40
N LEU A 60 11.66 12.28 4.14
CA LEU A 60 12.56 12.49 3.01
C LEU A 60 12.78 13.98 2.70
N VAL A 61 11.80 14.81 3.09
CA VAL A 61 11.78 16.27 2.89
C VAL A 61 11.42 16.97 4.19
N SER A 62 12.12 18.05 4.54
CA SER A 62 11.79 18.89 5.68
C SER A 62 10.87 20.07 5.31
N PHE A 63 10.16 20.61 6.32
CA PHE A 63 9.37 21.85 6.25
C PHE A 63 9.96 22.98 7.13
N LYS A 64 11.22 22.87 7.53
CA LYS A 64 11.86 23.82 8.44
C LYS A 64 13.09 24.44 7.80
N ASN A 65 13.09 25.77 7.69
CA ASN A 65 14.28 26.52 7.31
C ASN A 65 15.30 26.54 8.47
N ASN A 66 16.51 27.03 8.21
CA ASN A 66 17.57 27.14 9.23
C ASN A 66 17.22 28.08 10.40
N ARG A 67 16.10 28.81 10.32
CA ARG A 67 15.58 29.72 11.35
C ARG A 67 14.43 29.11 12.17
N GLY A 68 13.98 27.90 11.83
CA GLY A 68 12.89 27.20 12.50
C GLY A 68 11.49 27.60 12.01
N ASP A 69 11.37 28.50 11.03
CA ASP A 69 10.08 28.88 10.47
C ASP A 69 9.53 27.75 9.60
N LYS A 70 8.22 27.51 9.72
CA LYS A 70 7.47 26.63 8.82
C LYS A 70 7.34 27.31 7.46
N THR A 71 8.38 27.18 6.66
CA THR A 71 8.38 27.50 5.23
C THR A 71 8.74 26.22 4.51
N LEU A 72 8.20 26.03 3.30
CA LEU A 72 8.37 24.82 2.49
C LEU A 72 9.83 24.68 2.01
N SER A 73 10.81 24.61 2.90
CA SER A 73 12.22 24.49 2.54
C SER A 73 12.56 23.03 2.36
N HIS A 74 12.72 22.58 1.11
CA HIS A 74 13.06 21.21 0.81
C HIS A 74 14.51 20.88 1.18
N ASN A 75 14.79 20.78 2.46
CA ASN A 75 16.00 20.11 2.91
C ASN A 75 15.73 18.61 2.79
N PHE A 76 16.46 17.95 1.90
CA PHE A 76 16.30 16.52 1.65
C PHE A 76 17.38 15.76 2.40
N ASN A 77 16.97 14.78 3.20
CA ASN A 77 17.96 13.92 3.85
C ASN A 77 18.48 12.89 2.83
N ARG A 78 19.66 13.16 2.28
CA ARG A 78 20.31 12.32 1.26
C ARG A 78 20.41 10.86 1.67
N ASN A 79 20.76 10.58 2.92
CA ASN A 79 20.93 9.22 3.43
C ASN A 79 19.58 8.51 3.50
N GLU A 80 18.53 9.22 3.92
CA GLU A 80 17.17 8.67 3.95
C GLU A 80 16.65 8.42 2.54
N ILE A 81 16.88 9.31 1.56
CA ILE A 81 16.49 9.05 0.17
C ILE A 81 17.23 7.82 -0.38
N HIS A 82 18.54 7.70 -0.14
CA HIS A 82 19.30 6.53 -0.57
C HIS A 82 18.74 5.24 0.03
N SER A 83 18.46 5.23 1.34
CA SER A 83 17.83 4.08 2.00
C SER A 83 16.44 3.80 1.43
N PHE A 84 15.64 4.83 1.20
CA PHE A 84 14.29 4.73 0.67
C PHE A 84 14.28 4.11 -0.73
N LEU A 85 15.11 4.61 -1.65
CA LEU A 85 15.23 4.08 -3.00
C LEU A 85 15.79 2.66 -3.00
N LYS A 86 16.75 2.32 -2.11
CA LYS A 86 17.24 0.94 -1.95
C LYS A 86 16.14 -0.02 -1.48
N ASN A 87 15.20 0.47 -0.66
CA ASN A 87 14.06 -0.29 -0.19
C ASN A 87 12.89 -0.33 -1.21
N GLY A 88 13.13 0.07 -2.46
CA GLY A 88 12.16 0.01 -3.55
C GLY A 88 11.35 1.28 -3.78
N GLY A 89 11.66 2.36 -3.06
CA GLY A 89 11.11 3.69 -3.30
C GLY A 89 9.60 3.79 -3.10
N MET A 90 9.01 4.77 -3.77
CA MET A 90 7.58 5.03 -3.74
C MET A 90 6.80 3.95 -4.49
N THR A 91 7.38 3.36 -5.54
CA THR A 91 6.73 2.28 -6.29
C THR A 91 6.50 1.03 -5.44
N ASN A 92 7.48 0.59 -4.65
CA ASN A 92 7.29 -0.57 -3.77
C ASN A 92 6.29 -0.28 -2.64
N LYS A 93 6.33 0.93 -2.08
CA LYS A 93 5.35 1.37 -1.07
C LYS A 93 3.92 1.37 -1.64
N TRP A 94 3.76 1.79 -2.89
CA TRP A 94 2.48 1.72 -3.60
C TRP A 94 2.01 0.27 -3.79
N LEU A 95 2.91 -0.63 -4.22
CA LEU A 95 2.61 -2.06 -4.35
C LEU A 95 2.18 -2.70 -3.02
N GLU A 96 2.82 -2.36 -1.90
CA GLU A 96 2.42 -2.85 -0.58
C GLU A 96 1.01 -2.37 -0.16
N ILE A 97 0.64 -1.14 -0.53
CA ILE A 97 -0.69 -0.62 -0.24
C ILE A 97 -1.73 -1.35 -1.11
N GLU A 98 -1.42 -1.57 -2.38
CA GLU A 98 -2.32 -2.25 -3.32
C GLU A 98 -2.48 -3.74 -3.00
N SER A 99 -1.42 -4.41 -2.56
CA SER A 99 -1.49 -5.80 -2.10
C SER A 99 -2.38 -5.93 -0.87
N LYS A 100 -2.20 -5.05 0.13
CA LYS A 100 -3.04 -5.02 1.34
C LYS A 100 -4.52 -4.77 1.01
N ARG A 101 -4.82 -3.94 0.01
CA ARG A 101 -6.20 -3.72 -0.47
C ARG A 101 -6.80 -4.96 -1.08
N THR A 102 -6.01 -5.64 -1.90
CA THR A 102 -6.41 -6.90 -2.52
C THR A 102 -6.68 -7.97 -1.46
N ASP A 103 -5.77 -8.11 -0.48
CA ASP A 103 -5.94 -9.03 0.65
C ASP A 103 -7.17 -8.69 1.50
N LEU A 104 -7.43 -7.41 1.76
CA LEU A 104 -8.64 -6.97 2.46
C LEU A 104 -9.91 -7.28 1.66
N LYS A 105 -9.87 -7.16 0.34
CA LYS A 105 -10.99 -7.48 -0.54
C LYS A 105 -11.26 -8.99 -0.53
N LEU A 106 -10.22 -9.80 -0.72
CA LEU A 106 -10.29 -11.26 -0.62
C LEU A 106 -10.82 -11.69 0.75
N SER A 107 -10.28 -11.13 1.84
CA SER A 107 -10.72 -11.43 3.20
C SER A 107 -12.20 -11.11 3.41
N LYS A 108 -12.69 -9.98 2.87
CA LYS A 108 -14.11 -9.60 2.91
C LYS A 108 -14.99 -10.56 2.11
N GLU A 109 -14.52 -11.03 0.97
CA GLU A 109 -15.22 -12.03 0.15
C GLU A 109 -15.28 -13.38 0.86
N THR A 110 -14.16 -13.85 1.41
CA THR A 110 -14.10 -15.07 2.23
C THR A 110 -15.02 -14.98 3.46
N LEU A 111 -15.05 -13.85 4.15
CA LEU A 111 -15.95 -13.61 5.28
C LEU A 111 -17.44 -13.63 4.88
N LYS A 112 -17.78 -13.19 3.66
CA LYS A 112 -19.15 -13.29 3.12
C LYS A 112 -19.53 -14.73 2.76
N GLU A 113 -18.59 -15.55 2.34
CA GLU A 113 -18.83 -16.96 2.03
C GLU A 113 -18.91 -17.84 3.30
N PHE A 114 -18.23 -17.46 4.37
CA PHE A 114 -18.23 -18.16 5.66
C PHE A 114 -19.61 -18.59 6.19
N PRO A 115 -20.66 -17.74 6.22
CA PRO A 115 -21.99 -18.17 6.65
C PRO A 115 -22.62 -19.23 5.74
N ARG A 116 -22.36 -19.18 4.43
CA ARG A 116 -22.85 -20.19 3.48
C ARG A 116 -22.14 -21.52 3.71
N THR A 117 -20.81 -21.51 3.81
CA THR A 117 -20.00 -22.71 4.08
C THR A 117 -20.40 -23.36 5.42
N LYS A 118 -20.65 -22.55 6.46
CA LYS A 118 -21.13 -23.03 7.75
C LYS A 118 -22.53 -23.66 7.68
N TRP A 119 -23.39 -23.17 6.80
CA TRP A 119 -24.72 -23.74 6.59
C TRP A 119 -24.67 -25.06 5.82
N PHE A 120 -23.86 -25.15 4.76
CA PHE A 120 -23.61 -26.41 4.04
C PHE A 120 -22.99 -27.48 4.94
N ALA A 121 -22.03 -27.12 5.79
CA ALA A 121 -21.43 -28.03 6.75
C ALA A 121 -22.45 -28.60 7.75
N ARG A 122 -23.42 -27.79 8.20
CA ARG A 122 -24.51 -28.24 9.07
C ARG A 122 -25.47 -29.21 8.38
N ILE A 123 -25.81 -28.94 7.12
CA ILE A 123 -26.68 -29.83 6.34
C ILE A 123 -25.99 -31.17 6.09
N GLY A 124 -24.71 -31.15 5.69
CA GLY A 124 -23.92 -32.36 5.50
C GLY A 124 -23.81 -33.20 6.78
N ALA A 125 -23.56 -32.55 7.92
CA ALA A 125 -23.54 -33.24 9.22
C ALA A 125 -24.90 -33.87 9.57
N PHE A 126 -26.00 -33.16 9.32
CA PHE A 126 -27.35 -33.69 9.57
C PHE A 126 -27.67 -34.90 8.69
N ILE A 127 -27.37 -34.82 7.39
CA ILE A 127 -27.55 -35.93 6.44
C ILE A 127 -26.72 -37.15 6.87
N GLY A 128 -25.47 -36.93 7.28
CA GLY A 128 -24.59 -37.99 7.79
C GLY A 128 -25.16 -38.70 9.02
N ILE A 129 -25.70 -37.93 9.99
CA ILE A 129 -26.34 -38.48 11.19
C ILE A 129 -27.58 -39.31 10.83
N VAL A 130 -28.44 -38.81 9.94
CA VAL A 130 -29.66 -39.52 9.52
C VAL A 130 -29.32 -40.83 8.81
N LEU A 131 -28.33 -40.82 7.91
CA LEU A 131 -27.86 -42.03 7.22
C LEU A 131 -27.29 -43.05 8.22
N ALA A 132 -26.44 -42.60 9.15
CA ALA A 132 -25.87 -43.48 10.17
C ALA A 132 -26.94 -44.12 11.08
N LEU A 133 -27.98 -43.36 11.46
CA LEU A 133 -29.10 -43.88 12.25
C LEU A 133 -29.93 -44.89 11.45
N LYS A 134 -30.21 -44.62 10.18
CA LYS A 134 -30.94 -45.54 9.31
C LYS A 134 -30.20 -46.87 9.18
N GLU A 135 -28.89 -46.82 8.96
CA GLU A 135 -28.04 -48.00 8.82
C GLU A 135 -27.94 -48.81 10.12
N LEU A 136 -27.87 -48.15 11.28
CA LEU A 136 -27.93 -48.80 12.60
C LEU A 136 -29.26 -49.53 12.85
N ILE A 137 -30.39 -48.94 12.45
CA ILE A 137 -31.73 -49.52 12.60
C ILE A 137 -31.89 -50.73 11.66
N GLU A 138 -31.45 -50.63 10.41
CA GLU A 138 -31.44 -51.76 9.47
C GLU A 138 -30.56 -52.89 9.96
N TRP A 139 -29.39 -52.59 10.53
CA TRP A 139 -28.50 -53.59 11.12
C TRP A 139 -29.16 -54.31 12.31
N LYS A 140 -29.79 -53.56 13.23
CA LYS A 140 -30.55 -54.12 14.36
C LYS A 140 -31.73 -55.01 13.92
N MET A 141 -32.41 -54.69 12.81
CA MET A 141 -33.50 -55.50 12.28
C MET A 141 -33.04 -56.71 11.45
N LYS A 142 -31.80 -56.70 10.94
CA LYS A 142 -31.18 -57.83 10.21
C LYS A 142 -30.41 -58.80 11.11
N LEU A 143 -30.20 -58.48 12.39
CA LEU A 143 -29.71 -59.48 13.33
C LEU A 143 -30.85 -60.48 13.64
N PRO A 144 -30.65 -61.79 13.39
CA PRO A 144 -31.62 -62.84 13.73
C PRO A 144 -31.83 -62.98 15.24
#